data_AF-A0A7C4DI25-F1
#
_entry.id   AF-A0A7C4DI25-F1
#
_cell.length_a   1.000
_cell.length_b   1.000
_cell.length_c   1.000
_cell.angle_alpha   90.00
_cell.angle_beta   90.00
_cell.angle_gamma   90.00
#
_symmetry.space_group_name_H-M   'P 1'
#
loop_
_entity.id
_entity.type
_entity.pdbx_description
1 polymer ?
#
loop_
_entity_poly.entity_id
_entity_poly.type
_entity_poly.pdbx_seq_one_letter_code
_entity_poly.pdbx_strand_id
1 'polypeptide(L)'
;NKATSGAYPPGSTFKMATALAALGAGVGPDDGVVCRGGIRMGSHFFRCTGRHGGIALRRAIAASCNSYFYHFGRAVGVDAIARSARALGLGQEFDLPVNSQREAVPNPTARVKSHELPMSAPPVPMLM
;
A
#
# COMPACT_ATOMS: atom_id res chain seq x y z
N ASN A 1 6.44 13.15 -23.22
CA ASN A 1 7.23 11.91 -23.13
C ASN A 1 6.50 10.96 -22.17
N LYS A 2 6.23 9.70 -22.52
CA LYS A 2 5.47 8.79 -21.62
C LYS A 2 6.23 8.49 -20.32
N ALA A 3 7.56 8.42 -20.37
CA ALA A 3 8.39 8.09 -19.22
C ALA A 3 8.40 9.19 -18.15
N THR A 4 8.44 10.46 -18.56
CA THR A 4 8.56 11.59 -17.62
C THR A 4 7.23 12.31 -17.38
N SER A 5 6.33 12.33 -18.37
CA SER A 5 5.07 13.08 -18.32
C SER A 5 3.84 12.17 -18.24
N GLY A 6 3.99 10.84 -18.21
CA GLY A 6 2.89 9.89 -18.12
C GLY A 6 2.43 9.67 -16.67
N ALA A 7 1.14 9.91 -16.41
CA ALA A 7 0.54 9.65 -15.09
C ALA A 7 -0.34 8.40 -15.17
N TYR A 8 0.15 7.29 -14.61
CA TYR A 8 -0.56 6.02 -14.56
C TYR A 8 -0.67 5.55 -13.10
N PRO A 9 -1.76 4.86 -12.73
CA PRO A 9 -1.80 4.17 -11.46
C PRO A 9 -0.64 3.16 -11.39
N PRO A 10 0.24 3.21 -10.36
CA PRO A 10 1.42 2.35 -10.28
C PRO A 10 1.06 0.86 -10.10
N GLY A 11 -0.13 0.57 -9.58
CA GLY A 11 -0.57 -0.79 -9.32
C GLY A 11 0.33 -1.48 -8.29
N SER A 12 0.72 -2.73 -8.55
CA SER A 12 1.45 -3.55 -7.58
C SER A 12 2.87 -3.08 -7.29
N THR A 13 3.47 -2.22 -8.12
CA THR A 13 4.79 -1.65 -7.81
C THR A 13 4.74 -0.74 -6.57
N PHE A 14 3.58 -0.16 -6.27
CA PHE A 14 3.36 0.66 -5.07
C PHE A 14 3.43 -0.13 -3.75
N LYS A 15 3.33 -1.46 -3.80
CA LYS A 15 3.37 -2.33 -2.61
C LYS A 15 4.66 -2.16 -1.80
N MET A 16 5.74 -1.69 -2.41
CA MET A 16 6.98 -1.37 -1.70
C MET A 16 6.79 -0.23 -0.69
N ALA A 17 6.05 0.82 -1.05
CA ALA A 17 5.73 1.92 -0.12
C ALA A 17 4.91 1.40 1.07
N THR A 18 3.91 0.54 0.80
CA THR A 18 3.11 -0.08 1.85
C THR A 18 3.92 -1.03 2.73
N ALA A 19 4.84 -1.81 2.15
CA ALA A 19 5.73 -2.70 2.89
C ALA A 19 6.64 -1.92 3.84
N LEU A 20 7.27 -0.84 3.36
CA LEU A 20 8.13 0.00 4.18
C LEU A 20 7.35 0.67 5.32
N ALA A 21 6.13 1.13 5.05
CA ALA A 21 5.26 1.68 6.07
C ALA A 21 4.89 0.65 7.14
N ALA A 22 4.59 -0.60 6.74
CA ALA A 22 4.34 -1.72 7.65
C ALA A 22 5.54 -2.04 8.54
N LEU A 23 6.72 -2.22 7.92
CA LEU A 23 7.97 -2.50 8.64
C LEU A 23 8.32 -1.36 9.62
N GLY A 24 8.19 -0.11 9.19
CA GLY A 24 8.44 1.06 10.04
C GLY A 24 7.46 1.22 11.20
N ALA A 25 6.29 0.58 11.13
CA ALA A 25 5.30 0.53 12.21
C ALA A 25 5.48 -0.71 13.12
N GLY A 26 6.52 -1.51 12.92
CA GLY A 26 6.84 -2.68 13.76
C GLY A 26 6.24 -4.00 13.29
N VAL A 27 5.61 -4.05 12.11
CA VAL A 27 5.18 -5.33 11.51
C VAL A 27 6.44 -6.11 11.11
N GLY A 28 6.59 -7.32 11.64
CA GLY A 28 7.68 -8.21 11.31
C GLY A 28 7.59 -8.79 9.89
N PRO A 29 8.70 -9.24 9.30
CA PRO A 29 8.70 -9.86 7.98
C PRO A 29 7.93 -11.19 7.93
N ASP A 30 7.78 -11.85 9.08
CA ASP A 30 7.08 -13.12 9.25
C ASP A 30 5.60 -12.96 9.65
N ASP A 31 5.18 -11.73 9.98
CA ASP A 31 3.76 -11.44 10.25
C ASP A 31 2.94 -11.72 9.00
N GLY A 32 1.93 -12.57 9.15
CA GLY A 32 1.23 -13.16 8.03
C GLY A 32 -0.28 -12.94 8.03
N VAL A 33 -0.88 -13.16 6.87
CA VAL A 33 -2.33 -13.24 6.70
C VAL A 33 -2.72 -14.52 5.97
N VAL A 34 -4.00 -14.89 6.04
CA VAL A 34 -4.55 -15.98 5.21
C VAL A 34 -5.29 -15.39 4.00
N CYS A 35 -4.68 -15.50 2.82
CA CYS A 35 -5.27 -15.08 1.56
C CYS A 35 -6.24 -16.14 1.00
N ARG A 36 -7.55 -15.86 1.10
CA ARG A 36 -8.63 -16.69 0.54
C ARG A 36 -9.11 -16.21 -0.85
N GLY A 37 -8.26 -15.53 -1.61
CA GLY A 37 -8.62 -14.94 -2.92
C GLY A 37 -9.03 -13.47 -2.82
N GLY A 38 -8.85 -12.86 -1.66
CA GLY A 38 -9.24 -11.48 -1.38
C GLY A 38 -9.41 -11.25 0.12
N ILE A 39 -9.96 -10.09 0.48
CA ILE A 39 -10.26 -9.71 1.86
C ILE A 39 -11.59 -8.93 1.89
N ARG A 40 -12.40 -9.17 2.93
CA ARG A 40 -13.62 -8.40 3.20
C ARG A 40 -13.27 -7.18 4.06
N MET A 41 -13.68 -5.99 3.63
CA MET A 41 -13.56 -4.76 4.40
C MET A 41 -14.90 -4.04 4.37
N GLY A 42 -15.59 -4.03 5.52
CA GLY A 42 -16.99 -3.60 5.59
C GLY A 42 -17.87 -4.45 4.67
N SER A 43 -18.71 -3.78 3.88
CA SER A 43 -19.59 -4.40 2.88
C SER A 43 -18.86 -4.87 1.60
N HIS A 44 -17.62 -4.42 1.37
CA HIS A 44 -16.92 -4.67 0.11
C HIS A 44 -15.91 -5.83 0.23
N PHE A 45 -15.86 -6.67 -0.82
CA PHE A 45 -14.85 -7.71 -0.96
C PHE A 45 -13.81 -7.31 -2.00
N PHE A 46 -12.58 -7.10 -1.54
CA PHE A 46 -11.44 -6.73 -2.38
C PHE A 46 -10.74 -8.00 -2.87
N ARG A 47 -10.80 -8.24 -4.18
CA ARG A 47 -10.25 -9.45 -4.81
C ARG A 47 -8.72 -9.42 -4.84
N CYS A 48 -8.14 -10.60 -4.67
CA CYS A 48 -6.75 -10.89 -4.98
C CYS A 48 -6.66 -11.56 -6.36
N THR A 49 -5.50 -11.50 -7.00
CA THR A 49 -5.21 -12.17 -8.27
C THR A 49 -5.18 -13.69 -8.17
N GLY A 50 -5.19 -14.24 -6.94
CA GLY A 50 -5.17 -15.67 -6.67
C GLY A 50 -5.42 -15.97 -5.19
N ARG A 51 -5.49 -17.27 -4.85
CA ARG A 51 -5.48 -17.77 -3.47
C ARG A 51 -4.06 -18.12 -3.09
N HIS A 52 -3.51 -17.45 -2.08
CA HIS A 52 -2.12 -17.64 -1.66
C HIS A 52 -1.97 -18.37 -0.32
N GLY A 53 -3.09 -18.69 0.36
CA GLY A 53 -3.05 -19.35 1.67
C GLY A 53 -2.40 -18.49 2.74
N GLY A 54 -1.75 -19.13 3.72
CA GLY A 54 -0.89 -18.43 4.68
C GLY A 54 0.29 -17.78 3.96
N ILE A 55 0.44 -16.46 4.12
CA ILE A 55 1.43 -15.67 3.41
C ILE A 55 1.97 -14.53 4.28
N ALA A 56 3.30 -14.42 4.33
CA ALA A 56 4.05 -13.35 5.00
C ALA A 56 4.77 -12.45 3.97
N LEU A 57 5.45 -11.40 4.42
CA LEU A 57 5.93 -10.29 3.59
C LEU A 57 6.67 -10.72 2.33
N ARG A 58 7.70 -11.57 2.49
CA ARG A 58 8.57 -11.99 1.38
C ARG A 58 7.78 -12.61 0.25
N ARG A 59 6.89 -13.54 0.58
CA ARG A 59 6.04 -14.22 -0.40
C ARG A 59 4.90 -13.32 -0.86
N ALA A 60 4.39 -12.42 -0.02
CA ALA A 60 3.36 -11.45 -0.39
C ALA A 60 3.83 -10.49 -1.48
N ILE A 61 5.08 -10.02 -1.42
CA ILE A 61 5.72 -9.24 -2.48
C ILE A 61 5.85 -10.11 -3.74
N ALA A 62 6.44 -11.30 -3.62
CA ALA A 62 6.70 -12.19 -4.76
C ALA A 62 5.42 -12.60 -5.51
N ALA A 63 4.36 -12.96 -4.78
CA ALA A 63 3.07 -13.35 -5.34
C ALA A 63 2.12 -12.16 -5.56
N SER A 64 2.59 -10.94 -5.28
CA SER A 64 1.79 -9.71 -5.40
C SER A 64 0.44 -9.81 -4.67
N CYS A 65 0.42 -10.36 -3.45
CA CYS A 65 -0.82 -10.70 -2.75
C CYS A 65 -1.58 -9.46 -2.25
N ASN A 66 -2.75 -9.18 -2.82
CA ASN A 66 -3.57 -8.04 -2.41
C ASN A 66 -4.05 -8.14 -0.95
N SER A 67 -4.46 -9.31 -0.46
CA SER A 67 -4.97 -9.46 0.92
C SER A 67 -3.96 -9.02 1.98
N TYR A 68 -2.67 -9.33 1.77
CA TYR A 68 -1.59 -8.91 2.66
C TYR A 68 -1.49 -7.39 2.73
N PHE A 69 -1.39 -6.73 1.57
CA PHE A 69 -1.21 -5.28 1.49
C PHE A 69 -2.47 -4.50 1.88
N TYR A 70 -3.66 -5.04 1.67
CA TYR A 70 -4.88 -4.44 2.22
C TYR A 70 -4.94 -4.54 3.74
N HIS A 71 -4.56 -5.68 4.32
CA HIS A 71 -4.58 -5.88 5.76
C HIS A 71 -3.61 -4.93 6.46
N PHE A 72 -2.32 -4.99 6.14
CA PHE A 72 -1.31 -4.16 6.79
C PHE A 72 -1.40 -2.70 6.35
N GLY A 73 -1.78 -2.41 5.10
CA GLY A 73 -2.00 -1.05 4.65
C GLY A 73 -3.12 -0.34 5.43
N ARG A 74 -4.20 -1.06 5.76
CA ARG A 74 -5.26 -0.53 6.64
C ARG A 74 -4.76 -0.33 8.06
N ALA A 75 -3.95 -1.25 8.58
CA ALA A 75 -3.41 -1.17 9.94
C ALA A 75 -2.48 0.04 10.13
N VAL A 76 -1.59 0.32 9.18
CA VAL A 76 -0.63 1.44 9.28
C VAL A 76 -1.19 2.79 8.84
N GLY A 77 -2.25 2.78 8.04
CA GLY A 77 -2.92 3.99 7.58
C GLY A 77 -2.22 4.72 6.43
N VAL A 78 -2.98 5.61 5.78
CA VAL A 78 -2.57 6.30 4.55
C VAL A 78 -1.41 7.26 4.76
N ASP A 79 -1.31 7.90 5.92
CA ASP A 79 -0.26 8.89 6.20
C ASP A 79 1.13 8.23 6.26
N ALA A 80 1.23 7.06 6.91
CA ALA A 80 2.47 6.29 6.96
C ALA A 80 2.89 5.84 5.56
N ILE A 81 1.94 5.32 4.78
CA ILE A 81 2.17 4.91 3.39
C ILE A 81 2.61 6.09 2.52
N ALA A 82 1.97 7.26 2.67
CA ALA A 82 2.32 8.47 1.92
C ALA A 82 3.73 8.97 2.28
N ARG A 83 4.12 8.92 3.56
CA ARG A 83 5.50 9.23 3.98
C ARG A 83 6.50 8.27 3.34
N SER A 84 6.25 6.96 3.38
CA SER A 84 7.12 5.97 2.74
C SER A 84 7.17 6.13 1.21
N ALA A 85 6.05 6.45 0.56
CA ALA A 85 5.99 6.72 -0.88
C ALA A 85 6.85 7.93 -1.27
N ARG A 86 6.78 9.02 -0.50
CA ARG A 86 7.64 10.20 -0.70
C ARG A 86 9.11 9.89 -0.45
N ALA A 87 9.42 9.09 0.58
CA ALA A 87 10.80 8.66 0.84
C ALA A 87 11.36 7.80 -0.32
N LEU A 88 10.51 7.10 -1.05
CA LEU A 88 10.86 6.38 -2.29
C LEU A 88 10.94 7.27 -3.54
N GLY A 89 10.81 8.60 -3.39
CA GLY A 89 10.91 9.55 -4.50
C GLY A 89 9.63 9.76 -5.29
N LEU A 90 8.51 9.16 -4.90
CA LEU A 90 7.24 9.42 -5.58
C LEU A 90 6.77 10.86 -5.27
N GLY A 91 6.21 11.52 -6.29
CA GLY A 91 5.63 12.87 -6.16
C GLY A 91 6.67 13.97 -5.98
N GLN A 92 7.89 13.70 -6.45
CA GLN A 92 8.99 14.65 -6.50
C GLN A 92 9.39 14.84 -7.96
N GLU A 93 9.89 16.03 -8.28
CA GLU A 93 10.65 16.28 -9.50
C GLU A 93 12.14 16.05 -9.25
N PHE A 94 12.84 15.60 -10.28
CA PHE A 94 14.27 15.34 -10.23
C PHE A 94 15.00 16.22 -11.23
N ASP A 95 16.26 16.56 -10.93
CA ASP A 95 17.11 17.28 -11.88
C ASP A 95 17.50 16.35 -13.04
N LEU A 96 16.69 16.40 -14.09
CA LEU A 96 16.82 15.60 -15.30
C LEU A 96 16.85 16.56 -16.49
N PRO A 97 17.60 16.25 -17.56
CA PRO A 97 17.67 17.08 -18.77
C PRO A 97 16.39 16.92 -19.63
N VAL A 98 15.22 17.17 -19.02
CA VAL A 98 13.89 17.04 -19.63
C VAL A 98 12.96 18.15 -19.15
N ASN A 99 12.15 18.65 -20.09
CA ASN A 99 11.38 19.88 -19.89
C ASN A 99 10.01 19.63 -19.25
N SER A 100 9.65 18.37 -18.99
CA SER A 100 8.31 18.00 -18.49
C SER A 100 8.36 16.74 -17.63
N GLN A 101 7.98 16.92 -16.38
CA GLN A 101 7.76 15.86 -15.39
C GLN A 101 6.32 15.98 -14.87
N ARG A 102 5.71 14.86 -14.45
CA ARG A 102 4.39 14.88 -13.79
C ARG A 102 4.49 14.24 -12.42
N GLU A 103 3.99 14.94 -11.42
CA GLU A 103 3.86 14.44 -10.07
C GLU A 103 2.54 13.68 -9.88
N ALA A 104 2.58 12.56 -9.15
CA ALA A 104 1.38 11.94 -8.59
C ALA A 104 1.73 11.09 -7.36
N VAL A 105 1.34 11.55 -6.17
CA VAL A 105 1.30 10.73 -4.95
C VAL A 105 -0.05 10.88 -4.28
N PRO A 106 -0.61 9.81 -3.70
CA PRO A 106 -1.78 9.92 -2.84
C PRO A 106 -1.49 10.92 -1.70
N ASN A 107 -2.10 12.09 -1.76
CA ASN A 107 -2.07 13.07 -0.68
C ASN A 107 -3.40 12.97 0.11
N PRO A 108 -3.39 12.53 1.38
CA PRO A 108 -4.61 12.46 2.17
C PRO A 108 -5.30 13.83 2.32
N THR A 109 -4.55 14.94 2.32
CA THR A 109 -5.15 16.28 2.41
C THR A 109 -5.88 16.75 1.15
N ALA A 110 -5.70 16.06 0.01
CA ALA A 110 -6.41 16.37 -1.23
C ALA A 110 -7.75 15.61 -1.38
N ARG A 111 -8.06 14.66 -0.48
CA ARG A 111 -9.23 13.77 -0.62
C ARG A 111 -9.99 13.46 0.67
N VAL A 112 -10.14 14.42 1.58
CA VAL A 112 -11.14 14.35 2.66
C VAL A 112 -12.44 15.05 2.23
N LYS A 113 -13.12 14.48 1.22
CA LYS A 113 -14.55 14.68 0.96
C LYS A 113 -15.15 13.39 0.42
N SER A 114 -14.94 12.27 1.10
CA SER A 114 -15.85 11.12 1.00
C SER A 114 -15.53 10.07 2.07
N HIS A 115 -16.46 9.95 3.02
CA HIS A 115 -16.63 8.84 3.96
C HIS A 115 -15.60 8.72 5.09
N GLU A 116 -15.94 9.35 6.22
CA GLU A 116 -15.51 8.94 7.55
C GLU A 116 -15.97 7.49 7.79
N LEU A 117 -15.06 6.53 7.62
CA LEU A 117 -15.23 5.20 8.22
C LEU A 117 -14.55 5.24 9.61
N PRO A 118 -15.24 4.82 10.68
CA PRO A 118 -14.71 4.95 12.04
C PRO A 118 -13.39 4.21 12.17
N MET A 119 -12.37 4.96 12.58
CA MET A 119 -11.03 4.52 12.92
C MET A 119 -11.09 3.62 14.16
N SER A 120 -11.44 2.35 13.98
CA SER A 120 -11.17 1.31 14.98
C SER A 120 -10.71 0.04 14.27
N ALA A 121 -9.43 0.04 13.88
CA ALA A 121 -8.77 -1.24 13.72
C ALA A 121 -8.54 -1.80 15.13
N PRO A 122 -9.03 -3.00 15.47
CA PRO A 122 -8.62 -3.64 16.71
C PRO A 122 -7.09 -3.83 16.68
N PRO A 123 -6.41 -3.82 17.84
CA PRO A 123 -4.98 -4.07 17.91
C PRO A 123 -4.70 -5.38 17.17
N VAL A 124 -3.65 -5.36 16.33
CA VAL A 124 -3.12 -6.58 15.73
C VAL A 124 -2.78 -7.51 16.90
N PRO A 125 -3.43 -8.66 17.07
CA PRO A 125 -2.99 -9.59 18.08
C PRO A 125 -1.59 -10.05 17.66
N MET A 126 -0.58 -9.71 18.47
CA MET A 126 0.69 -10.43 18.44
C MET A 126 0.36 -11.89 18.71
N LEU A 127 0.35 -12.71 17.67
CA LEU A 127 0.43 -14.15 17.83
C LEU A 127 1.84 -14.43 18.39
N MET A 128 1.91 -14.68 19.69
CA MET A 128 3.04 -15.36 20.33
C MET A 128 3.07 -16.83 19.92
#